data_AF-A0AAP0JE45-F1
#
_entry.id   AF-A0AAP0JE45-F1
#
_cell.length_a   1.000
_cell.length_b   1.000
_cell.length_c   1.000
_cell.angle_alpha   90.00
_cell.angle_beta   90.00
_cell.angle_gamma   90.00
#
_symmetry.space_group_name_H-M   'P 1'
#
loop_
_entity.id
_entity.type
_entity.pdbx_description
1 polymer ?
#
loop_
_entity_poly.entity_id
_entity_poly.type
_entity_poly.pdbx_seq_one_letter_code
_entity_poly.pdbx_strand_id
1 'polypeptide(L)'
;MKRLAPSKRNNNNNNNTQNANKVAKNLLRLRLAVRAALGPEEFHGCVGWDRRRALGVGVRLVNASLFNILDFGGASNDKTDNAKAIKSAWVKACSSKGKNSVLIPKGTYLSGTVLLEGKCNGPITFQLQGLIKAPIDMNSYSRFGL
;
A
#
# COMPACT_ATOMS: atom_id res chain seq x y z
N MET A 1 48.40 -10.78 -38.09
CA MET A 1 47.03 -11.27 -37.89
C MET A 1 46.82 -11.62 -36.42
N LYS A 2 46.20 -10.75 -35.61
CA LYS A 2 45.86 -11.05 -34.21
C LYS A 2 44.38 -11.44 -34.17
N ARG A 3 44.08 -12.71 -33.87
CA ARG A 3 42.71 -13.18 -33.62
C ARG A 3 42.22 -12.59 -32.30
N LEU A 4 41.11 -11.86 -32.33
CA LEU A 4 40.40 -11.39 -31.12
C LEU A 4 39.66 -12.59 -30.48
N ALA A 5 39.77 -12.72 -29.16
CA ALA A 5 39.07 -13.73 -28.37
C ALA A 5 37.57 -13.40 -28.21
N PRO A 6 36.68 -14.39 -28.05
CA PRO A 6 35.24 -14.14 -27.90
C PRO A 6 34.86 -13.59 -26.51
N SER A 7 33.94 -12.63 -26.52
CA SER A 7 33.35 -11.94 -25.37
C SER A 7 32.46 -12.87 -24.53
N LYS A 8 32.69 -12.94 -23.22
CA LYS A 8 31.83 -13.63 -22.25
C LYS A 8 30.53 -12.86 -22.05
N ARG A 9 29.38 -13.46 -22.41
CA ARG A 9 28.04 -12.98 -22.04
C ARG A 9 27.82 -13.19 -20.53
N ASN A 10 27.64 -12.09 -19.79
CA ASN A 10 27.21 -12.06 -18.39
C ASN A 10 25.68 -12.21 -18.31
N ASN A 11 25.19 -13.09 -17.44
CA ASN A 11 23.79 -13.51 -17.35
C ASN A 11 23.19 -13.04 -16.00
N ASN A 12 22.68 -11.80 -15.96
CA ASN A 12 22.14 -11.14 -14.75
C ASN A 12 20.60 -10.98 -14.76
N ASN A 13 19.85 -12.00 -15.18
CA ASN A 13 18.36 -11.96 -15.26
C ASN A 13 17.64 -12.74 -14.15
N ASN A 14 18.34 -13.07 -13.07
CA ASN A 14 17.86 -13.92 -11.99
C ASN A 14 17.06 -13.16 -10.90
N ASN A 15 17.23 -11.86 -10.69
CA ASN A 15 16.56 -11.22 -9.53
C ASN A 15 15.08 -10.88 -9.75
N ASN A 16 14.67 -10.54 -10.97
CA ASN A 16 13.26 -10.25 -11.29
C ASN A 16 12.43 -11.53 -11.44
N THR A 17 13.03 -12.55 -12.07
CA THR A 17 12.39 -13.85 -12.29
C THR A 17 12.21 -14.61 -10.97
N GLN A 18 13.18 -14.53 -10.05
CA GLN A 18 13.04 -15.12 -8.71
C GLN A 18 11.99 -14.41 -7.86
N ASN A 19 11.83 -13.08 -7.99
CA ASN A 19 10.78 -12.34 -7.30
C ASN A 19 9.39 -12.67 -7.84
N ALA A 20 9.21 -12.70 -9.17
CA ALA A 20 7.97 -13.11 -9.80
C ALA A 20 7.58 -14.56 -9.44
N ASN A 21 8.56 -15.47 -9.41
CA ASN A 21 8.36 -16.86 -8.99
C ASN A 21 7.96 -16.96 -7.50
N LYS A 22 8.46 -16.07 -6.65
CA LYS A 22 8.10 -16.00 -5.22
C LYS A 22 6.68 -15.47 -5.03
N VAL A 23 6.30 -14.42 -5.77
CA VAL A 23 4.94 -13.86 -5.76
C VAL A 23 3.93 -14.89 -6.28
N ALA A 24 4.22 -15.57 -7.39
CA ALA A 24 3.34 -16.59 -7.96
C ALA A 24 3.14 -17.79 -7.00
N LYS A 25 4.21 -18.25 -6.36
CA LYS A 25 4.16 -19.33 -5.35
C LYS A 25 3.35 -18.91 -4.12
N ASN A 26 3.52 -17.68 -3.63
CA ASN A 26 2.73 -17.16 -2.51
C ASN A 26 1.24 -17.00 -2.88
N LEU A 27 0.94 -16.53 -4.09
CA LEU A 27 -0.43 -16.40 -4.58
C LEU A 27 -1.14 -17.75 -4.70
N LEU A 28 -0.43 -18.78 -5.18
CA LEU A 28 -0.96 -20.14 -5.26
C LEU A 28 -1.24 -20.72 -3.88
N ARG A 29 -0.32 -20.54 -2.92
CA ARG A 29 -0.53 -20.96 -1.52
C ARG A 29 -1.71 -20.25 -0.88
N LEU A 30 -1.86 -18.94 -1.11
CA LEU A 30 -2.99 -18.17 -0.60
C LEU A 30 -4.32 -18.68 -1.19
N ARG A 31 -4.38 -18.98 -2.49
CA ARG A 31 -5.57 -19.56 -3.13
C ARG A 31 -5.95 -20.92 -2.56
N LEU A 32 -4.98 -21.79 -2.31
CA LEU A 32 -5.19 -23.10 -1.69
C LEU A 32 -5.69 -22.95 -0.24
N ALA A 33 -5.09 -22.04 0.53
CA ALA A 33 -5.50 -21.76 1.92
C ALA A 33 -6.92 -21.17 2.00
N VAL A 34 -7.30 -20.27 1.09
CA VAL A 34 -8.66 -19.72 1.02
C VAL A 34 -9.69 -20.80 0.66
N ARG A 35 -9.37 -21.72 -0.26
CA ARG A 35 -10.25 -22.87 -0.56
C ARG A 35 -10.41 -23.81 0.64
N ALA A 36 -9.33 -24.04 1.39
CA ALA A 36 -9.37 -24.89 2.58
C ALA A 36 -10.16 -24.25 3.73
N ALA A 37 -10.06 -22.93 3.90
CA ALA A 37 -10.75 -22.19 4.96
C ALA A 37 -12.26 -22.01 4.70
N LEU A 38 -12.69 -22.02 3.44
CA LEU A 38 -14.10 -21.86 3.07
C LEU A 38 -14.90 -23.19 3.08
N GLY A 39 -14.22 -24.34 3.23
CA GLY A 39 -14.83 -25.66 3.22
C GLY A 39 -15.54 -26.01 1.90
N PRO A 40 -15.74 -27.30 1.59
CA PRO A 40 -16.76 -27.71 0.62
C PRO A 40 -18.09 -27.88 1.36
N GLU A 41 -18.76 -26.78 1.71
CA GLU A 41 -20.07 -26.84 2.35
C GLU A 41 -21.18 -26.89 1.29
N GLU A 42 -21.78 -28.09 1.18
CA GLU A 42 -22.96 -28.44 0.41
C GLU A 42 -24.20 -27.69 0.90
N PHE A 43 -24.65 -26.68 0.15
CA PHE A 43 -26.01 -26.17 0.26
C PHE A 43 -26.94 -26.95 -0.70
N HIS A 44 -27.52 -28.04 -0.20
CA HIS A 44 -28.74 -28.59 -0.78
C HIS A 44 -29.92 -27.68 -0.43
N GLY A 45 -30.41 -26.90 -1.42
CA GLY A 45 -31.78 -26.35 -1.34
C GLY A 45 -31.95 -24.86 -1.64
N CYS A 46 -31.66 -24.43 -2.87
CA CYS A 46 -32.42 -23.36 -3.52
C CYS A 46 -32.81 -23.85 -4.92
N VAL A 47 -33.90 -24.63 -5.01
CA VAL A 47 -34.52 -24.98 -6.29
C VAL A 47 -35.14 -23.72 -6.89
N GLY A 48 -34.38 -23.02 -7.75
CA GLY A 48 -34.87 -21.83 -8.45
C GLY A 48 -33.84 -20.90 -9.09
N TRP A 49 -32.57 -21.27 -9.23
CA TRP A 49 -31.57 -20.45 -9.92
C TRP A 49 -31.18 -21.11 -11.24
N ASP A 50 -31.83 -20.64 -12.31
CA ASP A 50 -31.49 -20.89 -13.70
C ASP A 50 -29.98 -20.67 -13.93
N ARG A 51 -29.32 -21.56 -14.68
CA ARG A 51 -27.87 -21.52 -15.01
C ARG A 51 -27.51 -20.39 -15.99
N ARG A 52 -28.33 -19.35 -16.08
CA ARG A 52 -28.09 -18.14 -16.88
C ARG A 52 -28.48 -16.89 -16.09
N ARG A 53 -27.64 -16.53 -15.11
CA ARG A 53 -27.41 -15.12 -14.77
C ARG A 53 -25.94 -14.91 -14.51
N ALA A 54 -25.28 -14.43 -15.55
CA ALA A 54 -23.98 -13.81 -15.47
C ALA A 54 -24.00 -12.75 -14.38
N LEU A 55 -23.35 -13.02 -13.24
CA LEU A 55 -22.77 -11.94 -12.46
C LEU A 55 -21.61 -11.40 -13.31
N GLY A 56 -21.91 -10.42 -14.14
CA GLY A 56 -20.93 -9.51 -14.75
C GLY A 56 -20.21 -8.66 -13.70
N VAL A 57 -19.89 -9.22 -12.54
CA VAL A 57 -19.01 -8.64 -11.54
C VAL A 57 -17.60 -8.89 -12.04
N GLY A 58 -17.17 -8.05 -12.98
CA GLY A 58 -15.75 -7.90 -13.25
C GLY A 58 -15.09 -7.45 -11.97
N VAL A 59 -14.39 -8.35 -11.27
CA VAL A 59 -13.51 -7.97 -10.16
C VAL A 59 -12.40 -7.12 -10.78
N ARG A 60 -12.58 -5.80 -10.78
CA ARG A 60 -11.50 -4.87 -11.09
C ARG A 60 -10.47 -5.03 -9.97
N LEU A 61 -9.37 -5.71 -10.29
CA LEU A 61 -8.17 -5.68 -9.45
C LEU A 61 -7.67 -4.24 -9.44
N VAL A 62 -8.15 -3.47 -8.47
CA VAL A 62 -7.61 -2.16 -8.15
C VAL A 62 -6.30 -2.40 -7.44
N ASN A 63 -5.20 -1.86 -8.00
CA ASN A 63 -3.96 -1.79 -7.24
C ASN A 63 -4.26 -0.97 -5.98
N ALA A 64 -4.13 -1.63 -4.82
CA ALA A 64 -4.27 -1.00 -3.52
C ALA A 64 -2.88 -0.88 -2.90
N SER A 65 -2.47 0.35 -2.63
CA SER A 65 -1.16 0.64 -2.03
C SER A 65 -1.35 1.22 -0.65
N LEU A 66 -0.63 0.68 0.33
CA LEU A 66 -0.60 1.16 1.70
C LEU A 66 0.68 1.95 1.94
N PHE A 67 0.56 3.17 2.44
CA PHE A 67 1.65 4.10 2.71
C PHE A 67 1.72 4.34 4.21
N ASN A 68 2.59 3.61 4.90
CA ASN A 68 2.80 3.77 6.34
C ASN A 68 3.73 4.96 6.59
N ILE A 69 3.35 5.89 7.48
CA ILE A 69 4.19 7.05 7.80
C ILE A 69 5.57 6.70 8.36
N LEU A 70 5.73 5.51 8.96
CA LEU A 70 7.02 5.02 9.47
C LEU A 70 8.03 4.82 8.32
N ASP A 71 7.56 4.46 7.12
CA ASP A 71 8.40 4.31 5.92
C ASP A 71 8.92 5.67 5.40
N PHE A 72 8.33 6.77 5.87
CA PHE A 72 8.69 8.14 5.51
C PHE A 72 9.43 8.88 6.65
N GLY A 73 9.94 8.13 7.63
CA GLY A 73 10.69 8.68 8.77
C GLY A 73 9.82 9.18 9.92
N GLY A 74 8.54 8.77 9.97
CA GLY A 74 7.69 9.01 11.13
C GLY A 74 8.14 8.20 12.35
N ALA A 75 7.98 8.76 13.54
CA ALA A 75 8.33 8.13 14.82
C ALA A 75 7.27 8.44 15.89
N SER A 76 6.92 7.42 16.66
CA SER A 76 5.90 7.48 17.73
C SER A 76 6.46 7.85 19.10
N ASN A 77 7.47 8.72 19.16
CA ASN A 77 8.26 8.98 20.36
C ASN A 77 7.87 10.26 21.12
N ASP A 78 6.71 10.86 20.83
CA ASP A 78 6.22 12.13 21.41
C ASP A 78 7.12 13.37 21.24
N LYS A 79 8.24 13.25 20.53
CA LYS A 79 9.26 14.31 20.38
C LYS A 79 9.50 14.72 18.95
N THR A 80 9.44 13.77 18.02
CA THR A 80 9.71 14.02 16.61
C THR A 80 8.47 14.61 15.93
N ASP A 81 8.62 15.75 15.26
CA ASP A 81 7.56 16.30 14.42
C ASP A 81 7.36 15.43 13.17
N ASN A 82 6.20 14.79 13.10
CA ASN A 82 5.82 13.88 12.03
C ASN A 82 5.17 14.59 10.84
N ALA A 83 5.01 15.92 10.87
CA ALA A 83 4.32 16.66 9.82
C ALA A 83 4.90 16.41 8.42
N LYS A 84 6.24 16.33 8.31
CA LYS A 84 6.93 16.02 7.06
C LYS A 84 6.68 14.60 6.59
N ALA A 85 6.72 13.61 7.50
CA ALA A 85 6.47 12.21 7.18
C ALA A 85 5.04 12.00 6.68
N ILE A 86 4.05 12.61 7.34
CA ILE A 86 2.64 12.55 6.94
C ILE A 86 2.46 13.20 5.55
N LYS A 87 3.03 14.38 5.32
CA LYS A 87 2.98 15.04 4.01
C LYS A 87 3.62 14.19 2.91
N SER A 88 4.79 13.60 3.16
CA SER A 88 5.48 12.76 2.18
C SER A 88 4.70 11.49 1.86
N ALA A 89 4.13 10.83 2.87
CA ALA A 89 3.26 9.67 2.66
C ALA A 89 2.02 10.04 1.83
N TRP A 90 1.40 11.20 2.13
CA TRP A 90 0.26 11.72 1.39
C TRP A 90 0.58 12.01 -0.07
N VAL A 91 1.65 12.78 -0.35
CA VAL A 91 2.05 13.12 -1.73
C VAL A 91 2.35 11.87 -2.53
N LYS A 92 3.01 10.87 -1.91
CA LYS A 92 3.29 9.60 -2.58
C LYS A 92 2.01 8.84 -2.89
N ALA A 93 1.11 8.71 -1.91
CA ALA A 93 -0.19 8.08 -2.09
C ALA A 93 -1.04 8.77 -3.16
N CYS A 94 -1.00 10.10 -3.20
CA CYS A 94 -1.73 10.92 -4.15
C CYS A 94 -1.19 10.75 -5.59
N SER A 95 0.13 10.68 -5.76
CA SER A 95 0.75 10.43 -7.06
C SER A 95 0.49 9.02 -7.62
N SER A 96 0.19 8.05 -6.76
CA SER A 96 -0.01 6.65 -7.15
C SER A 96 -1.38 6.41 -7.80
N LYS A 97 -1.43 5.54 -8.81
CA LYS A 97 -2.69 5.10 -9.44
C LYS A 97 -3.34 4.00 -8.61
N GLY A 98 -4.66 4.05 -8.45
CA GLY A 98 -5.44 3.02 -7.76
C GLY A 98 -6.11 3.52 -6.48
N LYS A 99 -6.51 2.58 -5.61
CA LYS A 99 -7.09 2.89 -4.29
C LYS A 99 -5.97 2.92 -3.26
N ASN A 100 -5.53 4.12 -2.87
CA ASN A 100 -4.39 4.25 -1.98
C ASN A 100 -4.85 4.48 -0.54
N SER A 101 -4.04 4.08 0.44
CA SER A 101 -4.30 4.32 1.86
C SER A 101 -3.05 4.85 2.54
N VAL A 102 -3.17 5.93 3.30
CA VAL A 102 -2.11 6.44 4.18
C VAL A 102 -2.41 5.94 5.58
N LEU A 103 -1.45 5.28 6.22
CA LEU A 103 -1.61 4.67 7.53
C LEU A 103 -0.72 5.34 8.57
N ILE A 104 -1.36 5.79 9.66
CA ILE A 104 -0.72 6.13 10.92
C ILE A 104 -0.99 4.98 11.89
N PRO A 105 0.01 4.12 12.16
CA PRO A 105 -0.20 2.96 13.01
C PRO A 105 -0.38 3.37 14.48
N LYS A 106 -0.62 2.38 15.33
CA LYS A 106 -0.76 2.61 16.78
C LYS A 106 0.52 3.21 17.37
N GLY A 107 0.36 4.24 18.19
CA GLY A 107 1.43 4.99 18.82
C GLY A 107 1.03 6.45 19.02
N THR A 108 1.91 7.26 19.61
CA THR A 108 1.67 8.70 19.77
C THR A 108 2.65 9.49 18.93
N TYR A 109 2.11 10.31 18.03
CA TYR A 109 2.86 11.06 17.04
C TYR A 109 2.68 12.54 17.29
N LEU A 110 3.75 13.25 17.62
CA LEU A 110 3.73 14.70 17.61
C LEU A 110 3.69 15.16 16.15
N SER A 111 2.78 16.06 15.79
CA SER A 111 2.72 16.65 14.45
C SER A 111 2.28 18.10 14.53
N GLY A 112 3.08 18.98 13.93
CA GLY A 112 2.60 20.31 13.57
C GLY A 112 1.54 20.24 12.47
N THR A 113 1.07 21.39 12.02
CA THR A 113 0.03 21.45 10.99
C THR A 113 0.51 20.85 9.67
N VAL A 114 -0.33 19.99 9.08
CA VAL A 114 -0.05 19.29 7.82
C VAL A 114 -1.08 19.70 6.78
N LEU A 115 -0.59 20.12 5.62
CA LEU A 115 -1.42 20.42 4.46
C LEU A 115 -1.39 19.23 3.51
N LEU A 116 -2.53 18.54 3.43
CA LEU A 116 -2.73 17.35 2.61
C LEU A 116 -3.11 17.71 1.17
N GLU A 117 -2.16 18.28 0.44
CA GLU A 117 -2.34 18.73 -0.93
C GLU A 117 -1.51 17.92 -1.93
N GLY A 118 -1.99 17.85 -3.18
CA GLY A 118 -1.29 17.23 -4.29
C GLY A 118 -2.22 16.84 -5.44
N LYS A 119 -1.65 16.53 -6.61
CA LYS A 119 -2.40 16.02 -7.75
C LYS A 119 -2.70 14.54 -7.56
N CYS A 120 -3.92 14.23 -7.14
CA CYS A 120 -4.30 12.85 -6.81
C CYS A 120 -4.87 12.11 -8.02
N ASN A 121 -4.31 10.93 -8.28
CA ASN A 121 -4.68 10.10 -9.44
C ASN A 121 -5.73 9.03 -9.10
N GLY A 122 -6.37 9.12 -7.93
CA GLY A 122 -7.35 8.16 -7.44
C GLY A 122 -7.83 8.47 -6.03
N PRO A 123 -8.78 7.67 -5.51
CA PRO A 123 -9.26 7.81 -4.14
C PRO A 123 -8.18 7.41 -3.13
N ILE A 124 -8.09 8.19 -2.05
CA ILE A 124 -7.15 7.98 -0.95
C ILE A 124 -7.93 7.83 0.35
N THR A 125 -7.60 6.81 1.13
CA THR A 125 -8.13 6.63 2.50
C THR A 125 -7.05 7.05 3.50
N PHE A 126 -7.38 7.95 4.43
CA PHE A 126 -6.48 8.29 5.53
C PHE A 126 -6.89 7.45 6.76
N GLN A 127 -6.03 6.53 7.17
CA GLN A 127 -6.26 5.59 8.27
C GLN A 127 -5.44 6.02 9.48
N LEU A 128 -6.13 6.53 10.50
CA LEU A 128 -5.53 6.90 11.77
C LEU A 128 -5.85 5.82 12.82
N GLN A 129 -4.85 5.02 13.20
CA GLN A 129 -4.95 4.01 14.27
C GLN A 129 -4.24 4.44 15.56
N GLY A 130 -3.38 5.46 15.48
CA GLY A 130 -2.66 6.04 16.62
C GLY A 130 -3.27 7.36 17.09
N LEU A 131 -2.53 8.06 17.94
CA LEU A 131 -2.84 9.40 18.44
C LEU A 131 -1.92 10.42 17.78
N ILE A 132 -2.49 11.49 17.23
CA ILE A 132 -1.73 12.66 16.78
C ILE A 132 -1.82 13.73 17.86
N LYS A 133 -0.68 14.11 18.42
CA LYS A 133 -0.56 15.22 19.37
C LYS A 133 -0.19 16.50 18.62
N ALA A 134 -0.93 17.54 18.93
CA ALA A 134 -0.61 18.90 18.52
C ALA A 134 0.53 19.46 19.42
N PRO A 135 1.55 20.12 18.85
CA PRO A 135 2.54 20.86 19.64
C PRO A 135 1.87 22.00 20.42
N ILE A 136 2.35 22.22 21.65
CA ILE A 136 1.90 23.32 22.51
C ILE A 136 2.52 24.67 22.11
N ASP A 137 3.64 24.65 21.39
CA ASP A 137 4.33 25.84 20.94
C ASP A 137 3.57 26.49 19.78
N MET A 138 3.07 27.71 19.99
CA MET A 138 2.41 28.54 18.98
C MET A 138 3.27 28.73 17.72
N ASN A 139 4.61 28.78 17.88
CA ASN A 139 5.51 28.99 16.75
C ASN A 139 5.44 27.85 15.71
N SER A 140 4.98 26.67 16.10
CA SER A 140 4.76 25.54 15.18
C SER A 140 3.61 25.75 14.18
N TYR A 141 2.74 26.73 14.44
CA TYR A 141 1.58 27.09 13.59
C TYR A 141 1.83 28.32 12.71
N SER A 142 2.88 29.11 12.99
CA SER A 142 3.21 30.38 12.32
C SER A 142 3.20 30.30 10.79
N ARG A 143 3.65 29.17 10.21
CA ARG A 143 3.63 28.90 8.76
C ARG A 143 2.23 28.87 8.12
N PHE A 144 1.17 28.85 8.92
CA PHE A 144 -0.22 28.88 8.49
C PHE A 144 -0.95 30.18 8.88
N GLY A 145 -0.23 31.19 9.38
CA GLY A 145 -0.83 32.49 9.74
C GLY A 145 -1.73 32.44 10.98
N LEU A 146 -1.48 31.50 11.89
CA LEU A 146 -2.11 31.37 13.20
C LEU A 146 -1.22 31.95 14.29
#